data_AF-X0ZRV3-F1
#
_entry.id   AF-X0ZRV3-F1
#
_cell.length_a   1.000
_cell.length_b   1.000
_cell.length_c   1.000
_cell.angle_alpha   90.00
_cell.angle_beta   90.00
_cell.angle_gamma   90.00
#
_symmetry.space_group_name_H-M   'P 1'
#
loop_
_entity.id
_entity.type
_entity.pdbx_description
1 polymer ?
#
loop_
_entity_poly.entity_id
_entity_poly.type
_entity_poly.pdbx_seq_one_letter_code
_entity_poly.pdbx_strand_id
1 'polypeptide(L)'
;MSFIPAFEIGIWNAWIFMIVFIIQMFVIMFVDKKTWDKSHVPLEAKRNNYEKNIGVFANFFWLIAMVYSIFLPLKLNTIWFYAGCIVFIIGLFIFIRATYDFITVKPNKIIRI
;
A
#
# COMPACT_ATOMS: atom_id res chain seq x y z
N MET A 1 24.62 -0.38 19.32
CA MET A 1 23.74 -0.09 18.18
C MET A 1 22.55 0.68 18.72
N SER A 2 22.32 1.92 18.27
CA SER A 2 21.14 2.68 18.71
C SER A 2 19.89 2.05 18.10
N PHE A 3 18.88 1.79 18.94
CA PHE A 3 17.56 1.31 18.50
C PHE A 3 16.75 2.41 17.80
N ILE A 4 17.16 3.66 17.96
CA ILE A 4 16.58 4.81 17.29
C ILE A 4 17.43 5.08 16.05
N PRO A 5 16.91 4.86 14.83
CA PRO A 5 17.61 5.27 13.63
C PRO A 5 17.86 6.78 13.69
N ALA A 6 19.02 7.24 13.19
CA ALA A 6 19.24 8.66 13.00
C ALA A 6 18.18 9.15 12.02
N PHE A 7 17.21 9.91 12.53
CA PHE A 7 16.16 10.49 11.73
C PHE A 7 16.79 11.59 10.89
N GLU A 8 17.05 11.28 9.62
CA GLU A 8 17.60 12.21 8.65
C GLU A 8 16.58 12.38 7.54
N ILE A 9 16.20 13.61 7.25
CA ILE A 9 15.34 13.90 6.10
C ILE A 9 16.21 13.76 4.85
N GLY A 10 15.89 12.78 4.01
CA GLY A 10 16.66 12.46 2.83
C GLY A 10 15.77 12.04 1.66
N ILE A 11 16.23 12.33 0.45
CA ILE A 11 15.57 11.85 -0.77
C ILE A 11 15.68 10.31 -0.85
N TRP A 12 16.78 9.73 -0.34
CA TRP A 12 17.06 8.29 -0.32
C TRP A 12 16.54 7.56 0.91
N ASN A 13 15.28 7.82 1.26
CA ASN A 13 14.62 7.25 2.42
C ASN A 13 13.56 6.22 2.01
N ALA A 14 13.05 5.48 2.99
CA ALA A 14 12.13 4.36 2.75
C ALA A 14 10.80 4.76 2.10
N TRP A 15 10.44 6.04 2.11
CA TRP A 15 9.24 6.56 1.42
C TRP A 15 9.21 6.24 -0.08
N ILE A 16 10.37 6.01 -0.73
CA ILE A 16 10.43 5.58 -2.13
C ILE A 16 9.63 4.29 -2.34
N PHE A 17 9.67 3.34 -1.39
CA PHE A 17 8.88 2.11 -1.49
C PHE A 17 7.39 2.35 -1.28
N MET A 18 7.04 3.36 -0.46
CA MET A 18 5.65 3.73 -0.21
C MET A 18 4.99 4.42 -1.41
N ILE A 19 5.78 5.03 -2.32
CA ILE A 19 5.25 5.72 -3.51
C ILE A 19 4.43 4.79 -4.41
N VAL A 20 4.73 3.49 -4.40
CA VAL A 20 4.01 2.47 -5.17
C VAL A 20 2.53 2.43 -4.81
N PHE A 21 2.19 2.55 -3.52
CA PHE A 21 0.80 2.56 -3.07
C PHE A 21 0.07 3.83 -3.52
N ILE A 22 0.76 4.98 -3.48
CA ILE A 22 0.20 6.24 -3.96
C ILE A 22 -0.06 6.18 -5.47
N ILE A 23 0.92 5.69 -6.24
CA ILE A 23 0.78 5.50 -7.68
C ILE A 23 -0.38 4.56 -7.99
N GLN A 24 -0.51 3.44 -7.26
CA GLN A 24 -1.63 2.51 -7.45
C GLN A 24 -2.99 3.22 -7.21
N MET A 25 -3.10 4.02 -6.16
CA MET A 25 -4.32 4.78 -5.88
C MET A 25 -4.68 5.72 -7.05
N PHE A 26 -3.68 6.41 -7.61
CA PHE A 26 -3.88 7.25 -8.80
C PHE A 26 -4.27 6.43 -10.04
N VAL A 27 -3.63 5.28 -10.28
CA VAL A 27 -3.98 4.40 -11.40
C VAL A 27 -5.45 4.00 -11.32
N ILE A 28 -5.93 3.55 -10.15
CA ILE A 28 -7.34 3.16 -9.97
C ILE A 28 -8.28 4.36 -10.18
N MET A 29 -7.91 5.53 -9.69
CA MET A 29 -8.68 6.77 -9.84
C MET A 29 -8.83 7.19 -11.32
N PHE A 30 -7.77 7.07 -12.12
CA PHE A 30 -7.75 7.53 -13.51
C PHE A 30 -8.26 6.50 -14.54
N VAL A 31 -8.39 5.24 -14.16
CA VAL A 31 -8.81 4.17 -15.09
C VAL A 31 -10.30 4.29 -15.47
N ASP A 32 -11.21 4.28 -14.49
CA ASP A 32 -12.65 4.46 -14.71
C ASP A 32 -13.36 4.77 -13.39
N LYS A 33 -14.40 5.60 -13.45
CA LYS A 33 -15.21 5.98 -12.29
C LYS A 33 -15.87 4.76 -11.64
N LYS A 34 -16.30 3.75 -12.41
CA LYS A 34 -16.88 2.52 -11.83
C LYS A 34 -15.85 1.66 -11.11
N THR A 35 -14.58 1.68 -11.54
CA THR A 35 -13.50 0.95 -10.86
C THR A 35 -13.09 1.66 -9.57
N TRP A 36 -13.10 2.99 -9.56
CA TRP A 36 -12.97 3.81 -8.36
C TRP A 36 -14.11 3.59 -7.35
N ASP A 37 -15.35 3.54 -7.84
CA ASP A 37 -16.51 3.28 -6.97
C ASP A 37 -16.47 1.86 -6.37
N LYS A 38 -15.91 0.88 -7.08
CA LYS A 38 -15.66 -0.49 -6.57
C LYS A 38 -14.49 -0.59 -5.59
N SER A 39 -13.46 0.23 -5.74
CA SER A 39 -12.29 0.17 -4.86
C SER A 39 -12.61 0.67 -3.46
N HIS A 40 -13.64 1.51 -3.34
CA HIS A 40 -14.22 1.86 -2.06
C HIS A 40 -15.12 0.73 -1.60
N VAL A 41 -14.86 0.22 -0.40
CA VAL A 41 -15.80 -0.68 0.27
C VAL A 41 -17.15 0.04 0.34
N PRO A 42 -18.23 -0.52 -0.25
CA PRO A 42 -19.54 0.10 -0.17
C PRO A 42 -19.87 0.40 1.28
N LEU A 43 -20.40 1.60 1.57
CA LEU A 43 -20.82 1.95 2.93
C LEU A 43 -21.81 0.92 3.50
N GLU A 44 -22.56 0.25 2.62
CA GLU A 44 -23.48 -0.86 2.91
C GLU A 44 -22.77 -2.19 3.24
N ALA A 45 -21.54 -2.40 2.78
CA ALA A 45 -20.71 -3.57 3.09
C ALA A 45 -19.98 -3.45 4.44
N LYS A 46 -19.92 -2.25 5.04
CA LYS A 46 -19.51 -2.08 6.45
C LYS A 46 -20.64 -2.57 7.36
N ARG A 47 -20.80 -3.89 7.41
CA ARG A 47 -21.91 -4.57 8.09
C ARG A 47 -21.80 -4.49 9.61
N ASN A 48 -20.63 -4.11 10.15
CA ASN A 48 -20.36 -4.11 11.58
C ASN A 48 -19.52 -2.89 12.04
N ASN A 49 -19.87 -2.29 13.18
CA ASN A 49 -19.12 -1.17 13.78
C ASN A 49 -17.65 -1.54 14.07
N TYR A 50 -17.37 -2.83 14.33
CA TYR A 50 -16.02 -3.35 14.51
C TYR A 50 -15.16 -3.24 13.23
N GLU A 51 -15.69 -3.59 12.06
CA GLU A 51 -14.97 -3.49 10.78
C GLU A 51 -14.70 -2.03 10.40
N LYS A 52 -15.67 -1.14 10.71
CA LYS A 52 -15.48 0.30 10.54
C LYS A 52 -14.33 0.81 11.40
N ASN A 53 -14.27 0.43 12.68
CA ASN A 53 -13.22 0.86 13.58
C ASN A 53 -11.85 0.29 13.18
N ILE A 54 -11.77 -0.99 12.82
CA ILE A 54 -10.52 -1.63 12.36
C ILE A 54 -9.98 -0.91 11.12
N GLY A 55 -10.84 -0.57 10.15
CA GLY A 55 -10.41 0.19 8.97
C GLY A 55 -9.85 1.57 9.31
N VAL A 56 -10.42 2.26 10.31
CA VAL A 56 -9.91 3.55 10.80
C VAL A 56 -8.54 3.37 11.47
N PHE A 57 -8.39 2.37 12.34
CA PHE A 57 -7.11 2.08 12.98
C PHE A 57 -6.05 1.69 11.96
N ALA A 58 -6.37 0.82 11.00
CA ALA A 58 -5.45 0.42 9.94
C ALA A 58 -4.97 1.62 9.12
N ASN A 59 -5.89 2.52 8.72
CA ASN A 59 -5.52 3.75 8.03
C ASN A 59 -4.63 4.66 8.88
N PHE A 60 -4.91 4.78 10.19
CA PHE A 60 -4.10 5.58 11.09
C PHE A 60 -2.67 5.05 11.20
N PHE A 61 -2.51 3.73 11.41
CA PHE A 61 -1.19 3.09 11.43
C PHE A 61 -0.47 3.21 10.09
N TRP A 62 -1.20 3.08 8.98
CA TRP A 62 -0.63 3.26 7.64
C TRP A 62 -0.09 4.67 7.42
N LEU A 63 -0.82 5.70 7.88
CA LEU A 63 -0.39 7.10 7.79
C LEU A 63 0.86 7.35 8.65
N ILE A 64 0.89 6.82 9.88
CA ILE A 64 2.08 6.90 10.74
C ILE A 64 3.28 6.23 10.07
N ALA A 65 3.10 5.02 9.51
CA ALA A 65 4.15 4.30 8.81
C ALA A 65 4.67 5.08 7.59
N MET A 66 3.78 5.73 6.84
CA MET A 66 4.14 6.60 5.73
C MET A 66 4.98 7.79 6.20
N VAL A 67 4.55 8.51 7.23
CA VAL A 67 5.31 9.65 7.79
C VAL A 67 6.67 9.17 8.30
N TYR A 68 6.71 8.06 9.03
CA TYR A 68 7.94 7.46 9.55
C TYR A 68 8.92 7.09 8.42
N SER A 69 8.42 6.57 7.30
CA SER A 69 9.25 6.19 6.14
C SER A 69 10.02 7.36 5.51
N ILE A 70 9.54 8.60 5.68
CA ILE A 70 10.20 9.81 5.20
C ILE A 70 11.47 10.11 6.00
N PHE A 71 11.55 9.70 7.26
CA PHE A 71 12.70 9.94 8.13
C PHE A 71 13.61 8.72 8.27
N LEU A 72 13.30 7.60 7.62
CA LEU A 72 14.05 6.36 7.71
C LEU A 72 15.05 6.23 6.54
N PRO A 73 16.35 6.49 6.77
CA PRO A 73 17.36 6.40 5.71
C PRO A 73 17.61 4.96 5.25
N LEU A 74 17.77 4.77 3.94
CA LEU A 74 18.08 3.48 3.37
C LEU A 74 19.55 3.12 3.60
N LYS A 75 19.78 2.02 4.32
CA LYS A 75 21.13 1.51 4.57
C LYS A 75 21.58 0.60 3.42
N LEU A 76 22.00 1.22 2.31
CA LEU A 76 22.40 0.54 1.07
C LEU A 76 23.53 -0.49 1.27
N ASN A 77 24.41 -0.30 2.24
CA ASN A 77 25.56 -1.18 2.50
C ASN A 77 25.24 -2.42 3.37
N THR A 78 23.98 -2.85 3.45
CA THR A 78 23.57 -3.95 4.32
C THR A 78 23.03 -5.12 3.50
N ILE A 79 23.49 -6.35 3.77
CA ILE A 79 22.90 -7.58 3.18
C ILE A 79 21.38 -7.62 3.37
N TRP A 80 20.90 -7.22 4.54
CA TRP A 80 19.47 -7.13 4.86
C TRP A 80 18.68 -6.19 3.93
N PHE A 81 19.30 -5.12 3.44
CA PHE A 81 18.66 -4.22 2.49
C PHE A 81 18.42 -4.93 1.16
N TYR A 82 19.43 -5.62 0.62
CA TYR A 82 19.30 -6.37 -0.63
C TYR A 82 18.27 -7.50 -0.52
N ALA A 83 18.28 -8.25 0.58
CA ALA A 83 17.26 -9.27 0.83
C ALA A 83 15.85 -8.68 0.87
N GLY A 84 15.67 -7.54 1.57
CA GLY A 84 14.41 -6.81 1.59
C GLY A 84 13.99 -6.29 0.21
N CYS A 85 14.93 -5.81 -0.60
CA CYS A 85 14.67 -5.37 -1.97
C CYS A 85 14.15 -6.51 -2.86
N ILE A 86 14.72 -7.71 -2.76
CA ILE A 86 14.24 -8.87 -3.54
C ILE A 86 12.79 -9.18 -3.17
N VAL A 87 12.50 -9.25 -1.86
CA VAL A 87 11.13 -9.49 -1.37
C VAL A 87 10.18 -8.38 -1.84
N PHE A 88 10.61 -7.12 -1.78
CA PHE A 88 9.84 -5.98 -2.26
C PHE A 88 9.52 -6.09 -3.75
N ILE A 89 10.50 -6.44 -4.59
CA ILE A 89 10.31 -6.58 -6.04
C ILE A 89 9.30 -7.71 -6.35
N ILE A 90 9.40 -8.85 -5.67
CA ILE A 90 8.45 -9.96 -5.84
C ILE A 90 7.04 -9.50 -5.44
N GLY A 91 6.93 -8.86 -4.27
CA GLY A 91 5.66 -8.29 -3.80
C GLY A 91 5.08 -7.26 -4.78
N LEU A 92 5.93 -6.43 -5.37
CA LEU A 92 5.55 -5.42 -6.36
C LEU A 92 4.94 -6.07 -7.62
N PHE A 93 5.53 -7.14 -8.15
CA PHE A 93 4.97 -7.85 -9.29
C PHE A 93 3.59 -8.45 -8.98
N ILE A 94 3.45 -9.09 -7.82
CA ILE A 94 2.16 -9.65 -7.36
C ILE A 94 1.14 -8.52 -7.24
N PHE A 95 1.53 -7.39 -6.67
CA PHE A 95 0.68 -6.23 -6.45
C PHE A 95 0.22 -5.56 -7.75
N ILE A 96 1.12 -5.38 -8.71
CA ILE A 96 0.78 -4.88 -10.06
C ILE A 96 -0.22 -5.83 -10.73
N ARG A 97 0.04 -7.14 -10.65
CA ARG A 97 -0.84 -8.15 -11.24
C ARG A 97 -2.23 -8.13 -10.61
N ALA A 98 -2.31 -8.09 -9.28
CA ALA A 98 -3.57 -8.00 -8.55
C ALA A 98 -4.35 -6.73 -8.91
N THR A 99 -3.65 -5.60 -9.08
CA THR A 99 -4.28 -4.33 -9.51
C THR A 99 -4.84 -4.42 -10.92
N TYR A 100 -4.09 -5.02 -11.85
CA TYR A 100 -4.54 -5.25 -13.22
C TYR A 100 -5.75 -6.18 -13.28
N ASP A 101 -5.70 -7.29 -12.55
CA ASP A 101 -6.82 -8.23 -12.47
C ASP A 101 -8.05 -7.54 -11.85
N PHE A 102 -7.88 -6.70 -10.82
CA PHE A 102 -8.97 -5.91 -10.22
C PHE A 102 -9.63 -4.94 -11.22
N ILE A 103 -8.82 -4.23 -12.01
CA ILE A 103 -9.29 -3.29 -13.04
C ILE A 103 -10.07 -4.03 -14.14
N THR A 104 -9.61 -5.19 -14.57
CA THR A 104 -10.16 -5.93 -15.71
C THR A 104 -11.41 -6.75 -15.35
N VAL A 105 -11.63 -7.06 -14.07
CA VAL A 105 -12.81 -7.80 -13.62
C VAL A 105 -14.11 -7.00 -13.80
N LYS A 106 -15.01 -7.55 -14.61
CA LYS A 106 -16.35 -6.96 -14.85
C LYS A 106 -17.16 -6.96 -13.54
N PRO A 107 -17.94 -5.90 -13.25
CA PRO A 107 -18.65 -5.70 -11.97
C PRO A 107 -19.64 -6.78 -11.53
N ASN A 108 -19.98 -7.76 -12.38
CA ASN A 108 -21.21 -8.54 -12.22
C ASN A 108 -21.04 -10.06 -12.38
N LYS A 109 -19.85 -10.60 -12.12
CA LYS A 109 -19.70 -12.04 -11.87
C LYS A 109 -19.41 -12.25 -10.39
N ILE A 110 -20.47 -12.56 -9.65
CA ILE A 110 -20.38 -13.12 -8.30
C ILE A 110 -19.49 -14.37 -8.42
N ILE A 111 -18.34 -14.37 -7.76
CA ILE A 111 -17.54 -15.58 -7.60
C ILE A 111 -18.35 -16.47 -6.64
N ARG A 112 -19.16 -17.36 -7.20
CA ARG A 112 -19.74 -18.46 -6.43
C ARG A 112 -18.60 -19.43 -6.15
N ILE A 113 -18.13 -19.43 -4.91
CA ILE A 113 -17.31 -20.49 -4.31
C ILE A 113 -18.27 -21.60 -3.90
#